data_AF-A0A4R6Z275-F1
#
_entry.id   AF-A0A4R6Z275-F1
#
_cell.length_a   1.000
_cell.length_b   1.000
_cell.length_c   1.000
_cell.angle_alpha   90.00
_cell.angle_beta   90.00
_cell.angle_gamma   90.00
#
_symmetry.space_group_name_H-M   'P 1'
#
loop_
_entity.id
_entity.type
_entity.pdbx_description
1 polymer ?
#
loop_
_entity_poly.entity_id
_entity_poly.type
_entity_poly.pdbx_seq_one_letter_code
_entity_poly.pdbx_strand_id
1 'polypeptide(L)'
;MQLPQWALFALGSAVFASLTAVFGKIGIEGMNTNVATFIRTVVVLGVTAALVTWRGEWQPASIPLRGWVFLVLSGVATGLSWLCYYRALQLGPVSQVAPVDKLSVAFAIVLGLVFLGETLSWKLAIGGVLIVAGSIVIIIG
;
A
#
# COMPACT_ATOMS: atom_id res chain seq x y z
N MET A 1 19.87 -14.86 -14.22
CA MET A 1 18.38 -14.84 -14.16
C MET A 1 17.97 -13.37 -14.23
N GLN A 2 17.42 -12.90 -15.35
CA GLN A 2 16.93 -11.52 -15.43
C GLN A 2 15.62 -11.40 -14.65
N LEU A 3 15.51 -10.42 -13.76
CA LEU A 3 14.26 -10.17 -13.04
C LEU A 3 13.21 -9.65 -14.03
N PRO A 4 11.97 -10.14 -13.98
CA PRO A 4 10.91 -9.63 -14.83
C PRO A 4 10.61 -8.17 -14.47
N GLN A 5 10.18 -7.36 -15.45
CA GLN A 5 9.99 -5.91 -15.29
C GLN A 5 9.08 -5.54 -14.11
N TRP A 6 8.03 -6.31 -13.84
CA TRP A 6 7.13 -6.07 -12.70
C TRP A 6 7.84 -6.21 -11.35
N ALA A 7 8.85 -7.08 -11.24
CA ALA A 7 9.60 -7.28 -10.00
C ALA A 7 10.47 -6.06 -9.67
N LEU A 8 11.02 -5.39 -10.69
CA LEU A 8 11.75 -4.13 -10.50
C LEU A 8 10.84 -3.02 -9.96
N PHE A 9 9.63 -2.88 -10.52
CA PHE A 9 8.65 -1.92 -10.00
C PHE A 9 8.14 -2.27 -8.60
N ALA A 10 7.99 -3.56 -8.28
CA ALA A 10 7.63 -4.02 -6.94
C ALA A 10 8.74 -3.72 -5.90
N LEU A 11 10.01 -3.92 -6.26
CA LEU A 11 11.15 -3.53 -5.42
C LEU A 11 11.20 -2.01 -5.22
N GLY A 12 10.99 -1.23 -6.28
CA GLY A 12 10.84 0.22 -6.19
C GLY A 12 9.71 0.63 -5.23
N SER A 13 8.55 -0.03 -5.34
CA SER A 13 7.41 0.18 -4.43
C SER A 13 7.78 -0.10 -2.97
N ALA A 14 8.53 -1.17 -2.69
CA ALA A 14 8.99 -1.47 -1.33
C ALA A 14 9.88 -0.35 -0.74
N VAL A 15 10.80 0.19 -1.54
CA VAL A 15 11.66 1.32 -1.14
C VAL A 15 10.84 2.58 -0.86
N PHE A 16 9.92 2.93 -1.76
CA PHE A 16 9.05 4.09 -1.56
C PHE A 16 8.11 3.90 -0.37
N ALA A 17 7.63 2.68 -0.12
CA ALA A 17 6.81 2.36 1.05
C ALA A 17 7.61 2.56 2.35
N SER A 18 8.88 2.15 2.41
CA SER A 18 9.72 2.39 3.60
C SER A 18 9.99 3.89 3.83
N LEU A 19 10.28 4.66 2.77
CA LEU A 19 10.42 6.12 2.87
C LEU A 19 9.12 6.78 3.34
N THR A 20 8.00 6.31 2.80
CA THR A 20 6.64 6.80 3.14
C THR A 20 6.29 6.55 4.61
N ALA A 21 6.77 5.45 5.19
CA ALA A 21 6.62 5.16 6.61
C ALA A 21 7.45 6.12 7.48
N VAL A 22 8.74 6.29 7.16
CA VAL A 22 9.67 7.14 7.93
C VAL A 22 9.29 8.62 7.83
N PHE A 23 9.16 9.15 6.62
CA PHE A 23 8.76 10.55 6.41
C PHE A 23 7.35 10.80 6.91
N GLY A 24 6.46 9.81 6.82
CA GLY A 24 5.12 9.89 7.39
C GLY A 24 5.14 10.02 8.91
N LYS A 25 5.91 9.19 9.61
CA LYS A 25 6.07 9.28 11.07
C LYS A 25 6.62 10.65 11.49
N ILE A 26 7.65 11.15 10.82
CA ILE A 26 8.23 12.47 11.11
C ILE A 26 7.21 13.58 10.82
N GLY A 27 6.51 13.52 9.69
CA GLY A 27 5.59 14.56 9.24
C GLY A 27 4.29 14.67 10.04
N ILE A 28 3.89 13.63 10.79
CA ILE A 28 2.69 13.65 11.65
C ILE A 28 2.96 14.13 13.07
N GLU A 29 4.23 14.38 13.45
CA GLU A 29 4.58 14.88 14.77
C GLU A 29 4.00 16.27 15.00
N GLY A 30 3.34 16.47 16.14
CA GLY A 30 2.75 17.76 16.51
C GLY A 30 1.49 18.17 15.74
N MET A 31 0.91 17.31 14.89
CA MET A 31 -0.32 17.62 14.16
C MET A 31 -1.34 16.47 14.16
N ASN A 32 -2.59 16.80 13.78
CA ASN A 32 -3.64 15.81 13.62
C ASN A 32 -3.33 14.90 12.41
N THR A 33 -3.39 13.58 12.62
CA THR A 33 -3.08 12.57 11.60
C THR A 33 -3.98 12.66 10.36
N ASN A 34 -5.24 13.07 10.51
CA ASN A 34 -6.16 13.24 9.39
C ASN A 34 -5.72 14.41 8.51
N VAL A 35 -5.28 15.51 9.11
CA VAL A 35 -4.76 16.68 8.39
C VAL A 35 -3.48 16.32 7.63
N ALA A 36 -2.55 15.62 8.29
CA ALA A 36 -1.34 15.15 7.63
C ALA A 36 -1.63 14.19 6.46
N THR A 37 -2.58 13.27 6.64
CA THR A 37 -3.01 12.34 5.58
C THR A 37 -3.65 13.08 4.41
N PHE A 38 -4.47 14.11 4.70
CA PHE A 38 -5.05 14.98 3.68
C PHE A 38 -3.98 15.70 2.86
N ILE A 39 -3.02 16.37 3.52
CA ILE A 39 -1.91 17.07 2.85
C ILE A 39 -1.16 16.12 1.92
N ARG A 40 -0.82 14.92 2.41
CA ARG A 40 -0.14 13.90 1.60
C ARG A 40 -0.98 13.45 0.40
N THR A 41 -2.29 13.30 0.57
CA THR A 41 -3.19 12.90 -0.52
C THR A 41 -3.22 13.96 -1.62
N VAL A 42 -3.21 15.25 -1.25
CA VAL A 42 -3.10 16.36 -2.21
C VAL A 42 -1.75 16.31 -2.96
N VAL A 43 -0.64 16.04 -2.25
CA VAL A 43 0.68 15.88 -2.89
C VAL A 43 0.67 14.71 -3.88
N VAL A 44 0.13 13.54 -3.50
CA VAL A 44 0.02 12.37 -4.39
C VAL A 44 -0.84 12.68 -5.61
N LEU A 45 -1.98 13.37 -5.43
CA LEU A 45 -2.83 13.83 -6.51
C LEU A 45 -2.07 14.75 -7.47
N GLY A 46 -1.32 15.72 -6.95
CA GLY A 46 -0.50 16.62 -7.77
C GLY A 46 0.58 15.90 -8.57
N VAL A 47 1.32 14.99 -7.95
CA VAL A 47 2.38 14.19 -8.61
C VAL A 47 1.79 13.31 -9.72
N THR A 48 0.68 12.62 -9.44
CA THR A 48 0.02 11.75 -10.42
C THR A 48 -0.61 12.54 -11.57
N ALA A 49 -1.28 13.66 -11.29
CA ALA A 49 -1.84 14.54 -12.31
C ALA A 49 -0.74 15.15 -13.22
N ALA A 50 0.39 15.56 -12.65
CA ALA A 50 1.53 16.06 -13.41
C ALA A 50 2.10 14.97 -14.34
N LEU A 51 2.25 13.74 -13.84
CA LEU A 51 2.73 12.60 -14.64
C LEU A 51 1.80 12.28 -15.81
N VAL A 52 0.49 12.18 -15.55
CA VAL A 52 -0.52 11.90 -16.58
C VAL A 52 -0.53 13.00 -17.63
N THR A 53 -0.42 14.26 -17.21
CA THR A 53 -0.35 15.42 -18.12
C THR A 53 0.92 15.39 -18.96
N TRP A 54 2.08 15.17 -18.34
CA TRP A 54 3.36 15.14 -19.03
C TRP A 54 3.44 14.03 -20.08
N ARG A 55 2.82 12.89 -19.81
CA ARG A 55 2.75 11.76 -20.75
C ARG A 55 1.58 11.83 -21.74
N GLY A 56 0.68 12.79 -21.60
CA GLY A 56 -0.54 12.87 -22.43
C GLY A 56 -1.49 11.68 -22.24
N GLU A 57 -1.49 11.06 -21.05
CA GLU A 57 -2.23 9.83 -20.73
C GLU A 57 -3.67 10.09 -20.27
N TRP A 58 -4.18 11.31 -20.44
CA TRP A 58 -5.58 11.64 -20.16
C TRP A 58 -6.49 10.88 -21.14
N GLN A 59 -7.01 9.73 -20.70
CA GLN A 59 -7.94 8.94 -21.51
C GLN A 59 -9.34 9.56 -21.50
N PRO A 60 -10.07 9.54 -22.64
CA PRO A 60 -11.50 9.86 -22.63
C PRO A 60 -12.25 8.84 -21.76
N ALA A 61 -13.26 9.31 -21.02
CA ALA A 61 -14.00 8.65 -19.93
C ALA A 61 -14.80 7.37 -20.31
N SER A 62 -14.25 6.52 -21.16
CA SER A 62 -14.78 5.20 -21.54
C SER A 62 -14.55 4.11 -20.49
N ILE A 63 -14.16 4.50 -19.27
CA ILE A 63 -14.04 3.56 -18.15
C ILE A 63 -15.44 3.02 -17.85
N PRO A 64 -15.67 1.69 -17.92
CA PRO A 64 -16.97 1.12 -17.62
C PRO A 64 -17.37 1.41 -16.17
N LEU A 65 -18.68 1.50 -15.89
CA LEU A 65 -19.20 1.77 -14.53
C LEU A 65 -18.60 0.81 -13.48
N ARG A 66 -18.44 -0.47 -13.84
CA ARG A 66 -17.77 -1.47 -12.99
C ARG A 66 -16.35 -1.04 -12.63
N GLY A 67 -15.57 -0.55 -13.59
CA GLY A 67 -14.23 -0.02 -13.37
C GLY A 67 -14.24 1.16 -12.39
N TRP A 68 -15.15 2.12 -12.59
CA TRP A 68 -15.34 3.24 -11.67
C TRP A 68 -15.66 2.79 -10.24
N VAL A 69 -16.59 1.85 -10.06
CA VAL A 69 -16.97 1.34 -8.74
C VAL A 69 -15.76 0.72 -8.01
N PHE A 70 -15.00 -0.16 -8.67
CA PHE A 70 -13.83 -0.76 -8.05
C PHE A 70 -12.70 0.25 -7.80
N LEU A 71 -12.52 1.25 -8.65
CA LEU A 71 -11.55 2.33 -8.42
C LEU A 71 -11.93 3.20 -7.22
N VAL A 72 -13.22 3.55 -7.07
CA VAL A 72 -13.71 4.29 -5.90
C VAL A 72 -13.57 3.47 -4.63
N LEU A 73 -13.98 2.20 -4.65
CA LEU A 73 -13.81 1.29 -3.51
C LEU A 73 -12.34 1.13 -3.13
N SER A 74 -11.45 0.99 -4.12
CA SER A 74 -10.00 0.95 -3.89
C SER A 74 -9.51 2.25 -3.26
N GLY A 75 -9.94 3.42 -3.75
CA GLY A 75 -9.55 4.71 -3.19
C GLY A 75 -10.01 4.88 -1.74
N VAL A 76 -11.24 4.47 -1.42
CA VAL A 76 -11.76 4.46 -0.05
C VAL A 76 -10.94 3.51 0.83
N ALA A 77 -10.64 2.29 0.36
CA ALA A 77 -9.82 1.34 1.09
C ALA A 77 -8.40 1.87 1.35
N THR A 78 -7.77 2.51 0.37
CA THR A 78 -6.46 3.18 0.53
C THR A 78 -6.52 4.31 1.54
N GLY A 79 -7.54 5.17 1.48
CA GLY A 79 -7.73 6.26 2.44
C GLY A 79 -7.89 5.75 3.87
N LEU A 80 -8.77 4.78 4.09
CA LEU A 80 -8.98 4.16 5.41
C LEU A 80 -7.72 3.45 5.92
N SER A 81 -7.01 2.73 5.04
CA SER A 81 -5.72 2.10 5.37
C SER A 81 -4.71 3.13 5.86
N TRP A 82 -4.52 4.25 5.16
CA TRP A 82 -3.59 5.30 5.58
C TRP A 82 -4.00 5.98 6.89
N LEU A 83 -5.29 6.28 7.09
CA LEU A 83 -5.76 6.86 8.34
C LEU A 83 -5.43 5.95 9.54
N CYS A 84 -5.71 4.66 9.43
CA CYS A 84 -5.35 3.67 10.44
C CYS A 84 -3.83 3.53 10.63
N TYR A 85 -3.08 3.44 9.52
CA TYR A 85 -1.64 3.25 9.52
C TYR A 85 -0.90 4.43 10.15
N TYR A 86 -1.24 5.67 9.78
CA TYR A 86 -0.61 6.86 10.34
C TYR A 86 -1.02 7.08 11.79
N ARG A 87 -2.25 6.72 12.17
CA ARG A 87 -2.64 6.74 13.58
C ARG A 87 -1.82 5.75 14.39
N ALA A 88 -1.60 4.53 13.88
CA ALA A 88 -0.74 3.54 14.52
C ALA A 88 0.72 4.02 14.58
N LEU A 89 1.25 4.59 13.49
CA LEU A 89 2.58 5.20 13.49
C LEU A 89 2.68 6.32 14.50
N GLN A 90 1.65 7.15 14.71
CA GLN A 90 1.71 8.21 15.72
C GLN A 90 1.91 7.63 17.12
N LEU A 91 1.23 6.53 17.43
CA LEU A 91 1.18 5.89 18.75
C LEU A 91 2.35 4.93 19.03
N GLY A 92 2.96 4.35 18.00
CA GLY A 92 3.98 3.32 18.14
C GLY A 92 5.27 3.57 17.35
N PRO A 93 6.28 2.69 17.51
CA PRO A 93 7.51 2.74 16.73
C PRO A 93 7.28 2.19 15.31
N VAL A 94 7.97 2.78 14.33
CA VAL A 94 7.92 2.34 12.92
C VAL A 94 8.32 0.87 12.77
N SER A 95 9.29 0.41 13.58
CA SER A 95 9.80 -0.95 13.57
C SER A 95 8.78 -2.02 13.92
N GLN A 96 7.71 -1.69 14.65
CA GLN A 96 6.62 -2.64 14.97
C GLN A 96 5.41 -2.43 14.05
N VAL A 97 5.04 -1.18 13.77
CA VAL A 97 3.85 -0.87 12.96
C VAL A 97 4.03 -1.29 11.49
N ALA A 98 5.21 -1.07 10.91
CA ALA A 98 5.45 -1.40 9.50
C ALA A 98 5.38 -2.92 9.20
N PRO A 99 5.95 -3.81 10.03
CA PRO A 99 5.75 -5.26 9.88
C PRO A 99 4.30 -5.72 10.02
N VAL A 100 3.52 -5.15 10.95
CA VAL A 100 2.08 -5.44 11.09
C VAL A 100 1.35 -5.08 9.79
N ASP A 101 1.64 -3.91 9.21
CA ASP A 101 1.08 -3.49 7.92
C ASP A 101 1.39 -4.48 6.80
N LYS A 102 2.52 -5.20 6.85
CA LYS A 102 2.86 -6.24 5.85
C LYS A 102 2.06 -7.53 5.98
N LEU A 103 1.25 -7.70 7.02
CA LEU A 103 0.20 -8.72 7.03
C LEU A 103 -0.83 -8.49 5.91
N SER A 104 -0.92 -7.26 5.36
CA SER A 104 -1.69 -6.97 4.13
C SER A 104 -1.32 -7.89 2.96
N VAL A 105 -0.08 -8.40 2.89
CA VAL A 105 0.33 -9.37 1.87
C VAL A 105 -0.43 -10.69 2.04
N ALA A 106 -0.59 -11.18 3.27
CA ALA A 106 -1.34 -12.40 3.54
C ALA A 106 -2.82 -12.22 3.19
N PHE A 107 -3.41 -11.08 3.57
CA PHE A 107 -4.78 -10.74 3.17
C PHE A 107 -4.92 -10.62 1.65
N ALA A 108 -3.97 -9.99 0.96
CA ALA A 108 -3.99 -9.85 -0.50
C ALA A 108 -3.92 -11.21 -1.20
N ILE A 109 -3.11 -12.16 -0.70
CA ILE A 109 -3.07 -13.54 -1.20
C ILE A 109 -4.46 -14.17 -1.07
N VAL A 110 -5.06 -14.14 0.13
CA VAL A 110 -6.39 -14.74 0.36
C VAL A 110 -7.45 -14.09 -0.54
N LEU A 111 -7.46 -12.76 -0.63
CA LEU A 111 -8.38 -12.03 -1.50
C LEU A 111 -8.14 -12.34 -2.98
N GLY A 112 -6.90 -12.54 -3.42
CA GLY A 112 -6.56 -12.95 -4.78
C GLY A 112 -7.09 -14.34 -5.12
N LEU A 113 -6.96 -15.30 -4.18
CA LEU A 113 -7.53 -16.64 -4.35
C LEU A 113 -9.06 -16.59 -4.45
N VAL A 114 -9.72 -15.80 -3.60
CA VAL A 114 -11.19 -15.76 -3.49
C VAL A 114 -11.84 -14.95 -4.61
N PHE A 115 -11.31 -13.76 -4.92
CA PHE A 115 -11.95 -12.80 -5.82
C PHE A 115 -11.34 -12.74 -7.22
N LEU A 116 -10.06 -13.10 -7.37
CA LEU A 116 -9.37 -13.06 -8.67
C LEU A 116 -9.17 -14.46 -9.28
N GLY A 117 -9.50 -15.52 -8.54
CA GLY A 117 -9.37 -16.91 -9.00
C GLY A 117 -7.90 -17.35 -9.11
N GLU A 118 -7.00 -16.71 -8.37
CA GLU A 118 -5.60 -17.12 -8.33
C GLU A 118 -5.48 -18.53 -7.73
N THR A 119 -4.51 -19.31 -8.19
CA THR A 119 -4.25 -20.65 -7.66
C THR A 119 -3.22 -20.61 -6.54
N LEU A 120 -3.52 -21.24 -5.41
CA LEU A 120 -2.58 -21.35 -4.31
C LEU A 120 -1.47 -22.35 -4.66
N SER A 121 -0.28 -21.83 -4.96
CA SER A 121 0.91 -22.67 -5.10
C SER A 121 1.57 -22.92 -3.75
N TRP A 122 2.29 -24.03 -3.61
CA TRP A 122 3.04 -24.34 -2.39
C TRP A 122 4.06 -23.25 -2.02
N LYS A 123 4.68 -22.63 -3.03
CA LYS A 123 5.61 -21.50 -2.84
C LYS A 123 4.89 -20.27 -2.27
N LEU A 124 3.70 -19.96 -2.77
CA LEU A 124 2.88 -18.85 -2.30
C LEU A 124 2.39 -19.09 -0.86
N ALA A 125 1.99 -20.32 -0.55
CA ALA A 125 1.58 -20.71 0.80
C ALA A 125 2.73 -20.56 1.81
N ILE A 126 3.89 -21.16 1.53
CA ILE A 126 5.06 -21.06 2.42
C ILE A 126 5.51 -19.60 2.57
N GLY A 127 5.63 -18.87 1.46
CA GLY A 127 6.02 -17.47 1.48
C GLY A 127 5.07 -16.60 2.32
N GLY A 128 3.77 -16.80 2.15
CA GLY A 128 2.75 -16.11 2.95
C GLY A 128 2.88 -16.42 4.45
N VAL A 129 3.03 -17.70 4.81
CA VAL A 129 3.22 -18.12 6.21
C VAL A 129 4.49 -17.51 6.81
N LEU A 130 5.59 -17.48 6.07
CA LEU A 130 6.85 -16.89 6.53
C LEU A 130 6.74 -15.38 6.75
N ILE A 131 6.03 -14.66 5.88
CA ILE A 131 5.75 -13.22 6.06
C ILE A 131 4.95 -13.00 7.35
N VAL A 132 3.87 -13.79 7.55
CA VAL A 132 3.03 -13.68 8.75
C VAL A 132 3.83 -13.99 10.02
N ALA A 133 4.58 -15.10 10.02
CA ALA A 133 5.39 -15.50 11.15
C ALA A 133 6.47 -14.46 11.48
N GLY A 134 7.17 -13.94 10.46
CA GLY A 134 8.17 -12.89 10.63
C GLY A 134 7.58 -11.61 11.21
N SER A 135 6.42 -11.16 10.71
CA SER A 135 5.71 -10.01 11.28
C SER A 135 5.34 -10.22 12.75
N ILE A 136 4.82 -11.39 13.12
CA ILE A 136 4.46 -11.72 14.51
C ILE A 136 5.69 -11.71 15.44
N VAL A 137 6.81 -12.29 15.01
CA VAL A 137 8.04 -12.32 15.81
C VAL A 137 8.53 -10.90 16.10
N ILE A 138 8.48 -10.00 15.12
CA ILE A 138 8.91 -8.60 15.30
C ILE A 138 7.98 -7.81 16.24
N ILE A 139 6.69 -8.17 16.30
CA ILE A 139 5.73 -7.51 17.18
C ILE A 139 5.92 -7.92 18.65
N ILE A 140 6.28 -9.19 18.88
CA ILE A 140 6.40 -9.77 20.23
C ILE A 140 7.79 -9.50 20.84
N GLY A 141 8.81 -9.26 20.01
CA GLY A 141 10.17 -8.89 20.43
C GLY A 141 10.33 -7.41 20.75
#